data_AF-A0AAU7WYX9-F1
#
_entry.id   AF-A0AAU7WYX9-F1
#
_cell.length_a   1.000
_cell.length_b   1.000
_cell.length_c   1.000
_cell.angle_alpha   90.00
_cell.angle_beta   90.00
_cell.angle_gamma   90.00
#
_symmetry.space_group_name_H-M   'P 1'
#
loop_
_entity.id
_entity.type
_entity.pdbx_description
1 polymer ?
#
loop_
_entity_poly.entity_id
_entity_poly.type
_entity_poly.pdbx_seq_one_letter_code
_entity_poly.pdbx_strand_id
1 'polypeptide(L)'
;MSEPTLLNNEIRDWLMDCGLFDQLLPADFNAAAGYFSISSIAEGEAIFHEGDAGSFMCIIHSGQVAVQKRNHDGQLLTIATLRSGRAFGEMAVLDGERRSATCVAASQCQLLNLGKDSLEKMLNDAPKIAAKIIRALAVSLSKRLRMADGQLLAQQI
;
A
#
# COMPACT_ATOMS: atom_id res chain seq x y z
N MET A 1 27.94 -6.46 -7.20
CA MET A 1 26.85 -6.95 -6.34
C MET A 1 27.19 -6.51 -4.93
N SER A 2 26.53 -5.47 -4.42
CA SER A 2 26.69 -5.03 -3.03
C SER A 2 26.02 -6.04 -2.12
N GLU A 3 26.62 -6.37 -0.97
CA GLU A 3 25.98 -7.22 0.02
C GLU A 3 24.62 -6.65 0.44
N PRO A 4 23.58 -7.50 0.61
CA PRO A 4 22.30 -7.04 1.15
C PRO A 4 22.51 -6.49 2.56
N THR A 5 22.10 -5.25 2.80
CA THR A 5 22.09 -4.65 4.14
C THR A 5 21.09 -5.40 5.04
N LEU A 6 21.28 -5.33 6.37
CA LEU A 6 20.32 -5.87 7.34
C LEU A 6 18.88 -5.37 7.07
N LEU A 7 18.76 -4.10 6.70
CA LEU A 7 17.49 -3.48 6.30
C LEU A 7 16.86 -4.15 5.07
N ASN A 8 17.65 -4.47 4.04
CA ASN A 8 17.12 -5.16 2.86
C ASN A 8 16.60 -6.56 3.18
N ASN A 9 17.25 -7.25 4.12
CA ASN A 9 16.77 -8.56 4.59
C ASN A 9 15.44 -8.42 5.34
N GLU A 10 15.31 -7.42 6.22
CA GLU A 10 14.07 -7.14 6.93
C GLU A 10 12.92 -6.79 5.98
N ILE A 11 13.16 -5.91 5.01
CA ILE A 11 12.17 -5.56 3.98
C ILE A 11 11.75 -6.78 3.17
N ARG A 12 12.72 -7.60 2.74
CA ARG A 12 12.45 -8.85 2.02
C ARG A 12 11.52 -9.75 2.83
N ASP A 13 11.82 -9.92 4.12
CA ASP A 13 11.04 -10.78 5.00
C ASP A 13 9.60 -10.25 5.16
N TRP A 14 9.44 -8.93 5.33
CA TRP A 14 8.11 -8.31 5.39
C TRP A 14 7.33 -8.42 4.07
N LEU A 15 8.01 -8.34 2.92
CA LEU A 15 7.40 -8.54 1.61
C LEU A 15 6.91 -9.99 1.44
N MET A 16 7.64 -10.97 1.97
CA MET A 16 7.23 -12.37 1.97
C MET A 16 6.02 -12.60 2.88
N ASP A 17 6.00 -11.98 4.07
CA ASP A 17 4.96 -12.19 5.08
C ASP A 17 3.63 -11.50 4.74
N CYS A 18 3.63 -10.46 3.91
CA CYS A 18 2.42 -9.66 3.66
C CYS A 18 1.31 -10.40 2.88
N GLY A 19 1.62 -11.53 2.22
CA GLY A 19 0.65 -12.33 1.46
C GLY A 19 0.02 -11.61 0.26
N LEU A 20 0.61 -10.50 -0.19
CA LEU A 20 0.13 -9.74 -1.36
C LEU A 20 0.76 -10.25 -2.67
N PHE A 21 1.94 -10.84 -2.59
CA PHE A 21 2.87 -11.04 -3.70
C PHE A 21 3.05 -12.50 -4.09
N ASP A 22 1.96 -13.27 -4.19
CA ASP A 22 1.96 -14.72 -4.42
C ASP A 22 2.69 -15.20 -5.69
N GLN A 23 2.98 -14.30 -6.64
CA GLN A 23 3.67 -14.62 -7.89
C GLN A 23 5.17 -14.33 -7.87
N LEU A 24 5.68 -13.73 -6.79
CA LEU A 24 7.10 -13.50 -6.60
C LEU A 24 7.77 -14.79 -6.16
N LEU A 25 8.92 -15.09 -6.77
CA LEU A 25 9.81 -16.16 -6.35
C LEU A 25 10.77 -15.63 -5.26
N PRO A 26 11.43 -16.50 -4.46
CA PRO A 26 12.38 -16.06 -3.44
C PRO A 26 13.45 -15.08 -3.93
N ALA A 27 13.95 -15.27 -5.16
CA ALA A 27 14.91 -14.34 -5.78
C ALA A 27 14.30 -12.97 -6.12
N ASP A 28 13.01 -12.92 -6.46
CA ASP A 28 12.32 -11.66 -6.77
C ASP A 28 12.18 -10.80 -5.51
N PHE A 29 11.96 -11.39 -4.34
CA PHE A 29 11.86 -10.64 -3.08
C PHE A 29 13.16 -9.93 -2.71
N ASN A 30 14.32 -10.57 -2.91
CA ASN A 30 15.62 -9.95 -2.68
C ASN A 30 15.83 -8.72 -3.58
N ALA A 31 15.47 -8.84 -4.86
CA ALA A 31 15.59 -7.73 -5.81
C ALA A 31 14.55 -6.63 -5.55
N ALA A 32 13.31 -7.00 -5.20
CA ALA A 32 12.24 -6.06 -4.87
C ALA A 32 12.57 -5.24 -3.62
N ALA A 33 13.21 -5.84 -2.60
CA ALA A 33 13.51 -5.16 -1.34
C ALA A 33 14.29 -3.84 -1.51
N GLY A 34 15.18 -3.76 -2.49
CA GLY A 34 15.96 -2.54 -2.77
C GLY A 34 15.15 -1.34 -3.26
N TYR A 35 13.86 -1.50 -3.55
CA TYR A 35 12.96 -0.44 -4.00
C TYR A 35 11.95 0.00 -2.92
N PHE A 36 11.93 -0.68 -1.78
CA PHE A 36 11.04 -0.37 -0.67
C PHE A 36 11.82 0.29 0.47
N SER A 37 11.09 0.94 1.37
CA SER A 37 11.60 1.42 2.65
C SER A 37 10.64 1.07 3.77
N ILE A 38 11.09 1.16 5.02
CA ILE A 38 10.26 0.96 6.21
C ILE A 38 9.96 2.32 6.85
N SER A 39 8.73 2.51 7.32
CA SER A 39 8.39 3.62 8.20
C SER A 39 7.60 3.15 9.42
N SER A 40 7.80 3.85 10.53
CA SER A 40 7.03 3.72 11.76
C SER A 40 6.13 4.94 11.91
N ILE A 41 4.85 4.72 12.16
CA ILE A 41 3.85 5.79 12.32
C ILE A 41 3.15 5.62 13.66
N ALA A 42 3.06 6.69 14.46
CA ALA A 42 2.41 6.63 15.76
C ALA A 42 0.90 6.61 15.62
N GLU A 43 0.19 6.10 16.63
CA GLU A 43 -1.27 6.15 16.67
C GLU A 43 -1.77 7.59 16.60
N GLY A 44 -2.79 7.83 15.78
CA GLY A 44 -3.39 9.14 15.53
C GLY A 44 -2.68 9.97 14.46
N GLU A 45 -1.50 9.56 13.98
CA GLU A 45 -0.79 10.31 12.94
C GLU A 45 -1.38 10.07 11.55
N ALA A 46 -1.52 11.15 10.78
CA ALA A 46 -1.95 11.09 9.39
C ALA A 46 -0.80 10.60 8.50
N ILE A 47 -1.08 9.57 7.72
CA ILE A 47 -0.17 9.04 6.69
C ILE A 47 -0.39 9.80 5.38
N PHE A 48 -1.65 10.06 5.03
CA PHE A 48 -2.08 10.82 3.86
C PHE A 48 -3.29 11.70 4.21
N HIS A 49 -3.44 12.84 3.55
CA HIS A 49 -4.71 13.57 3.51
C HIS A 49 -5.37 13.44 2.14
N GLU A 50 -6.70 13.35 2.14
CA GLU A 50 -7.51 13.41 0.92
C GLU A 50 -7.17 14.68 0.11
N GLY A 51 -6.94 14.52 -1.19
CA GLY A 51 -6.59 15.61 -2.10
C GLY A 51 -5.09 15.93 -2.18
N ASP A 52 -4.24 15.36 -1.33
CA ASP A 52 -2.78 15.51 -1.45
C ASP A 52 -2.26 14.90 -2.76
N ALA A 53 -1.10 15.38 -3.23
CA ALA A 53 -0.35 14.65 -4.26
C ALA A 53 0.15 13.32 -3.67
N GLY A 54 0.00 12.22 -4.42
CA GLY A 54 0.48 10.92 -3.98
C GLY A 54 1.86 10.58 -4.53
N SER A 55 2.86 10.49 -3.66
CA SER A 55 4.25 10.18 -4.04
C SER A 55 4.69 8.75 -3.64
N PHE A 56 3.91 8.05 -2.82
CA PHE A 56 4.20 6.69 -2.38
C PHE A 56 2.95 5.91 -2.00
N MET A 57 3.06 4.59 -1.96
CA MET A 57 2.05 3.68 -1.42
C MET A 57 2.62 2.90 -0.24
N CYS A 58 1.73 2.33 0.56
CA CYS A 58 2.10 1.62 1.78
C CYS A 58 1.53 0.19 1.78
N ILE A 59 2.22 -0.72 2.47
CA ILE A 59 1.72 -2.04 2.85
C ILE A 59 1.85 -2.13 4.36
N ILE A 60 0.77 -2.49 5.05
CA ILE A 60 0.76 -2.61 6.51
C ILE A 60 1.48 -3.91 6.88
N HIS A 61 2.64 -3.80 7.54
CA HIS A 61 3.29 -4.95 8.15
C HIS A 61 2.66 -5.24 9.52
N SER A 62 2.51 -4.21 10.36
CA SER A 62 1.79 -4.30 11.64
C SER A 62 0.98 -3.04 11.93
N GLY A 63 -0.01 -3.17 12.81
CA GLY A 63 -0.93 -2.09 13.17
C GLY A 63 -2.21 -2.04 12.34
N GLN A 64 -2.92 -0.91 12.44
CA GLN A 64 -4.20 -0.66 11.80
C GLN A 64 -4.25 0.76 11.22
N VAL A 65 -4.86 0.93 10.06
CA VAL A 65 -5.02 2.23 9.39
C VAL A 65 -6.48 2.50 9.13
N ALA A 66 -6.99 3.61 9.64
CA ALA A 66 -8.32 4.12 9.32
C ALA A 66 -8.28 4.88 8.00
N VAL A 67 -9.14 4.49 7.06
CA VAL A 67 -9.38 5.23 5.81
C VAL A 67 -10.61 6.09 6.02
N GLN A 68 -10.44 7.40 5.85
CA GLN A 68 -11.44 8.41 6.13
C GLN A 68 -11.74 9.23 4.87
N LYS A 69 -13.01 9.55 4.66
CA LYS A 69 -13.45 10.39 3.54
C LYS A 69 -14.39 11.47 4.05
N ARG A 70 -14.35 12.66 3.42
CA ARG A 70 -15.34 13.70 3.70
C ARG A 70 -16.69 13.34 3.08
N ASN A 71 -17.76 13.45 3.86
CA ASN A 71 -19.12 13.40 3.33
C ASN A 71 -19.51 14.76 2.70
N HIS A 72 -20.76 14.86 2.20
CA HIS A 72 -21.28 16.09 1.60
C HIS A 72 -21.28 17.30 2.55
N ASP A 73 -21.35 17.07 3.86
CA ASP A 73 -21.32 18.12 4.89
C ASP A 73 -19.88 18.46 5.34
N GLY A 74 -18.86 17.87 4.71
CA GLY A 74 -17.44 18.08 5.01
C GLY A 74 -16.91 17.32 6.23
N GLN A 75 -17.75 16.50 6.88
CA GLN A 75 -17.38 15.68 8.03
C GLN A 75 -16.53 14.48 7.60
N LEU A 76 -15.44 14.22 8.32
CA LEU A 76 -14.59 13.04 8.11
C LEU A 76 -15.27 11.80 8.70
N LEU A 77 -15.56 10.83 7.84
CA LEU A 77 -16.13 9.54 8.22
C LEU A 77 -15.12 8.43 7.94
N THR A 78 -14.94 7.51 8.89
CA THR A 78 -14.14 6.30 8.68
C THR A 78 -14.93 5.32 7.83
N ILE A 79 -14.49 5.09 6.60
CA ILE A 79 -15.14 4.20 5.64
C ILE A 79 -14.55 2.78 5.63
N ALA A 80 -13.32 2.62 6.13
CA ALA A 80 -12.69 1.32 6.30
C ALA A 80 -11.60 1.36 7.38
N THR A 81 -11.32 0.21 8.00
CA THR A 81 -10.12 0.00 8.81
C THR A 81 -9.30 -1.12 8.20
N LEU A 82 -8.10 -0.80 7.75
CA LEU A 82 -7.15 -1.72 7.13
C LEU A 82 -6.24 -2.32 8.20
N ARG A 83 -5.80 -3.56 7.97
CA ARG A 83 -4.94 -4.34 8.86
C ARG A 83 -3.72 -4.85 8.12
N SER A 84 -2.82 -5.53 8.83
CA SER A 84 -1.63 -6.18 8.26
C SER A 84 -1.93 -6.96 6.96
N GLY A 85 -0.98 -6.92 6.02
CA GLY A 85 -1.05 -7.51 4.69
C GLY A 85 -1.82 -6.68 3.66
N ARG A 86 -2.45 -5.57 4.05
CA ARG A 86 -3.20 -4.71 3.13
C ARG A 86 -2.31 -3.58 2.58
N ALA A 87 -2.32 -3.44 1.26
CA ALA A 87 -1.80 -2.26 0.56
C ALA A 87 -2.84 -1.13 0.52
N PHE A 88 -2.37 0.10 0.67
CA PHE A 88 -3.16 1.34 0.54
C PHE A 88 -2.33 2.48 -0.04
N GLY A 89 -3.02 3.51 -0.57
CA GLY A 89 -2.36 4.64 -1.24
C GLY A 89 -1.79 4.30 -2.61
N GLU A 90 -2.00 3.08 -3.11
CA GLU A 90 -1.51 2.61 -4.41
C GLU A 90 -2.15 3.32 -5.60
N MET A 91 -3.41 3.78 -5.46
CA MET A 91 -4.14 4.43 -6.56
C MET A 91 -3.33 5.60 -7.14
N ALA A 92 -3.00 6.58 -6.29
CA ALA A 92 -2.26 7.78 -6.69
C ALA A 92 -0.86 7.48 -7.27
N VAL A 93 -0.23 6.37 -6.86
CA VAL A 93 1.06 5.95 -7.44
C VAL A 93 0.86 5.34 -8.83
N LEU A 94 -0.24 4.63 -9.05
CA LEU A 94 -0.53 3.92 -10.30
C LEU A 94 -1.14 4.82 -11.38
N ASP A 95 -2.06 5.71 -11.02
CA ASP A 95 -2.78 6.58 -11.96
C ASP A 95 -2.26 8.03 -11.98
N GLY A 96 -1.49 8.44 -10.98
CA GLY A 96 -0.96 9.80 -10.85
C GLY A 96 -1.96 10.83 -10.32
N GLU A 97 -3.16 10.40 -9.92
CA GLU A 97 -4.20 11.26 -9.36
C GLU A 97 -3.91 11.62 -7.89
N ARG A 98 -4.70 12.54 -7.34
CA ARG A 98 -4.62 12.92 -5.92
C ARG A 98 -5.10 11.79 -5.01
N ARG A 99 -4.71 11.85 -3.73
CA ARG A 99 -5.18 10.91 -2.69
C ARG A 99 -6.70 10.89 -2.63
N SER A 100 -7.29 9.70 -2.78
CA SER A 100 -8.74 9.50 -2.79
C SER A 100 -9.41 9.56 -1.40
N ALA A 101 -8.60 9.50 -0.33
CA ALA A 101 -9.04 9.49 1.06
C ALA A 101 -7.89 9.88 1.99
N THR A 102 -8.24 10.33 3.19
CA THR A 102 -7.31 10.51 4.32
C THR A 102 -7.02 9.16 4.93
N CYS A 103 -5.77 8.87 5.26
CA CYS A 103 -5.36 7.64 5.95
C CYS A 103 -4.67 8.02 7.26
N VAL A 104 -5.16 7.49 8.38
CA VAL A 104 -4.64 7.77 9.74
C VAL A 104 -4.27 6.46 10.40
N ALA A 105 -3.15 6.42 11.11
CA ALA A 105 -2.78 5.28 11.94
C ALA A 105 -3.80 5.13 13.10
N ALA A 106 -4.59 4.05 13.08
CA ALA A 106 -5.55 3.71 14.14
C ALA A 106 -4.89 2.94 15.30
N SER A 107 -3.64 2.54 15.14
CA SER A 107 -2.72 2.06 16.18
C SER A 107 -1.29 2.39 15.73
N GLN A 108 -0.28 2.15 16.57
CA GLN A 108 1.11 2.16 16.10
C GLN A 108 1.27 1.23 14.89
N CYS A 109 1.88 1.74 13.82
CA CYS A 109 2.02 1.03 12.55
C CYS A 109 3.48 0.88 12.13
N GLN A 110 3.79 -0.28 11.54
CA GLN A 110 4.98 -0.49 10.73
C GLN A 110 4.56 -0.70 9.29
N LEU A 111 5.13 0.08 8.37
CA LEU A 111 4.71 0.10 6.96
C LEU A 111 5.91 -0.16 6.04
N LEU A 112 5.67 -0.95 5.00
CA LEU A 112 6.53 -0.95 3.80
C LEU A 112 6.05 0.14 2.85
N ASN A 113 6.96 0.96 2.35
CA ASN A 113 6.65 2.04 1.42
C ASN A 113 7.28 1.78 0.07
N LEU A 114 6.52 2.02 -1.00
CA LEU A 114 7.02 2.05 -2.38
C LEU A 114 6.73 3.44 -2.96
N GLY A 115 7.80 4.20 -3.21
CA GLY A 115 7.71 5.51 -3.86
C GLY A 115 7.42 5.40 -5.36
N LYS A 116 6.80 6.43 -5.94
CA LYS A 116 6.56 6.52 -7.39
C LYS A 116 7.87 6.39 -8.17
N ASP A 117 8.88 7.16 -7.82
CA ASP A 117 10.20 7.12 -8.48
C ASP A 117 10.88 5.75 -8.33
N SER A 118 10.64 5.07 -7.20
CA SER A 118 11.17 3.71 -6.98
C SER A 118 10.43 2.68 -7.83
N LEU A 119 9.12 2.81 -8.03
CA LEU A 119 8.36 2.00 -8.97
C LEU A 119 8.79 2.24 -10.42
N GLU A 120 8.99 3.51 -10.82
CA GLU A 120 9.52 3.86 -12.14
C GLU A 120 10.91 3.28 -12.37
N LYS A 121 11.79 3.36 -11.35
CA LYS A 121 13.10 2.72 -11.40
C LYS A 121 12.98 1.19 -11.52
N MET A 122 12.07 0.57 -10.79
CA MET A 122 11.83 -0.88 -10.87
C MET A 122 11.31 -1.31 -12.24
N LEU A 123 10.45 -0.50 -12.88
CA LEU A 123 9.97 -0.74 -14.24
C LEU A 123 11.11 -0.75 -15.27
N ASN A 124 12.13 0.08 -15.08
CA ASN A 124 13.29 0.14 -15.97
C ASN A 124 14.31 -0.97 -15.67
N ASP A 125 14.67 -1.14 -14.40
CA ASP A 125 15.78 -2.01 -13.99
C ASP A 125 15.36 -3.47 -13.85
N ALA A 126 14.09 -3.73 -13.46
CA ALA A 126 13.57 -5.05 -13.13
C ALA A 126 12.11 -5.24 -13.62
N PRO A 127 11.83 -5.09 -14.92
CA PRO A 127 10.47 -5.03 -15.47
C PRO A 127 9.61 -6.26 -15.15
N LYS A 128 10.21 -7.45 -15.05
CA LYS A 128 9.48 -8.68 -14.66
C LYS A 128 8.99 -8.63 -13.23
N ILE A 129 9.77 -8.03 -12.32
CA ILE A 129 9.38 -7.87 -10.91
C ILE A 129 8.31 -6.79 -10.80
N ALA A 130 8.52 -5.65 -11.46
CA ALA A 130 7.52 -4.57 -11.51
C ALA A 130 6.16 -5.06 -12.04
N ALA A 131 6.14 -5.85 -13.11
CA ALA A 131 4.92 -6.44 -13.64
C ALA A 131 4.18 -7.32 -12.62
N LYS A 132 4.91 -8.12 -11.82
CA LYS A 132 4.31 -8.94 -10.76
C LYS A 132 3.75 -8.10 -9.62
N ILE A 133 4.48 -7.06 -9.19
CA ILE A 133 4.02 -6.10 -8.16
C ILE A 133 2.75 -5.40 -8.62
N ILE A 134 2.75 -4.82 -9.84
CA ILE A 134 1.60 -4.13 -10.41
C ILE A 134 0.41 -5.08 -10.53
N ARG A 135 0.62 -6.32 -10.98
CA ARG A 135 -0.45 -7.31 -11.06
C ARG A 135 -1.04 -7.63 -9.68
N ALA A 136 -0.21 -7.77 -8.65
CA ALA A 136 -0.68 -7.98 -7.28
C ALA A 136 -1.54 -6.81 -6.77
N LEU A 137 -1.10 -5.56 -7.01
CA LEU A 137 -1.86 -4.36 -6.66
C LEU A 137 -3.19 -4.29 -7.42
N ALA A 138 -3.18 -4.58 -8.73
CA ALA A 138 -4.38 -4.60 -9.56
C ALA A 138 -5.39 -5.65 -9.09
N VAL A 139 -4.92 -6.86 -8.73
CA VAL A 139 -5.80 -7.90 -8.16
C VAL A 139 -6.37 -7.46 -6.80
N SER A 140 -5.58 -6.81 -5.95
CA SER A 140 -6.02 -6.31 -4.65
C SER A 140 -7.10 -5.22 -4.79
N LEU A 141 -6.88 -4.25 -5.68
CA LEU A 141 -7.86 -3.23 -6.07
C LEU A 141 -9.15 -3.87 -6.61
N SER A 142 -9.02 -4.81 -7.54
CA SER A 142 -10.15 -5.53 -8.14
C SER A 142 -10.98 -6.29 -7.09
N LYS A 143 -10.33 -6.92 -6.10
CA LYS A 143 -11.02 -7.55 -4.97
C LYS A 143 -11.77 -6.53 -4.11
N ARG A 144 -11.15 -5.38 -3.80
CA ARG A 144 -11.79 -4.31 -3.02
C ARG A 144 -13.00 -3.71 -3.74
N LEU A 145 -12.89 -3.47 -5.05
CA LEU A 145 -14.00 -2.92 -5.84
C LEU A 145 -15.21 -3.86 -5.80
N ARG A 146 -15.01 -5.16 -6.04
CA ARG A 146 -16.09 -6.17 -5.91
C ARG A 146 -16.73 -6.19 -4.52
N MET A 147 -15.95 -6.02 -3.46
CA MET A 147 -16.47 -5.97 -2.10
C MET A 147 -17.29 -4.69 -1.84
N ALA A 148 -16.79 -3.55 -2.31
CA ALA A 148 -17.47 -2.26 -2.18
C ALA A 148 -18.81 -2.27 -2.94
N ASP A 149 -18.83 -2.77 -4.17
CA ASP A 149 -20.04 -2.89 -4.98
C ASP A 149 -21.10 -3.77 -4.27
N GLY A 150 -20.67 -4.89 -3.70
CA GLY A 150 -21.56 -5.77 -2.92
C GLY A 150 -22.13 -5.11 -1.66
N GLN A 151 -21.34 -4.27 -0.98
CA GLN A 151 -21.79 -3.54 0.22
C GLN A 151 -22.79 -2.43 -0.12
N LEU A 152 -22.61 -1.74 -1.24
CA LEU A 152 -23.56 -0.72 -1.72
C LEU A 152 -24.93 -1.32 -2.03
N LEU A 153 -24.97 -2.51 -2.64
CA LEU A 153 -26.22 -3.24 -2.89
C LEU A 153 -26.92 -3.67 -1.59
N ALA A 154 -26.16 -4.08 -0.57
CA ALA A 154 -26.72 -4.51 0.71
C ALA A 154 -27.31 -3.37 1.56
N GLN A 155 -26.95 -2.12 1.28
CA GLN A 155 -27.46 -0.93 1.98
C GLN A 155 -28.75 -0.36 1.38
N GLN A 156 -29.23 -0.92 0.27
CA GLN A 156 -30.47 -0.50 -0.42
C GLN A 156 -31.68 -1.40 -0.14
N ILE A 157 -31.55 -2.36 0.79
CA ILE A 157 -32.60 -3.29 1.25
C ILE A 157 -32.88 -3.01 2.73
#